data_AF-A0A842LZX3-F1
#
_entry.id   AF-A0A842LZX3-F1
#
_cell.length_a   1.000
_cell.length_b   1.000
_cell.length_c   1.000
_cell.angle_alpha   90.00
_cell.angle_beta   90.00
_cell.angle_gamma   90.00
#
_symmetry.space_group_name_H-M   'P 1'
#
loop_
_entity.id
_entity.type
_entity.pdbx_description
1 polymer ?
#
loop_
_entity_poly.entity_id
_entity_poly.type
_entity_poly.pdbx_seq_one_letter_code
_entity_poly.pdbx_strand_id
1 'polypeptide(L)'
;MLQYLRRVRTINFEQEGVVLIEVRERLQPSGLTELRLLSEAAGYTVLEEFKQNRFCDPSFCLGRGKAEEIAKLVKNLKPKKVIFNNQLKPIQRYNLTKIFKTEVIDRIQLILEIFSKRAGTLEAKYQIELAKLQYELPMARENVRLAKLGELPGFHGLGKYQVDVYETMIKRRISYLKRRLEEIRRRKSMHRRKRRRDALYSIAITGYTFAGKTALFNYLTRESFTLGELLFTTLSTTTRAMKIGGRKILISDTVGFIENLPTLLIDSFYSTLEEITWADSVLLVLDSSDSRSALKRKLLTSVNTLNSIGVFNNSIIPVLNKIDIASDLEESEKIVMDLIGVRPVKISAKTGEGIQDLIEEISTRLPPYETIKVIIPASINPNSILGWAFKEADIKSVKYIKDSICLEISIHPAYLYRIKNLVSKIDGVQFYRLKEANLREGL
;
A
#
# COMPACT_ATOMS: atom_id res chain seq x y z
N MET A 1 -10.70 -13.49 37.56
CA MET A 1 -9.98 -13.62 36.27
C MET A 1 -10.88 -14.07 35.11
N LEU A 2 -11.87 -14.94 35.32
CA LEU A 2 -12.88 -15.32 34.30
C LEU A 2 -14.04 -14.31 34.07
N GLN A 3 -14.16 -13.27 34.91
CA GLN A 3 -15.14 -12.17 34.73
C GLN A 3 -14.57 -10.95 33.99
N TYR A 4 -13.26 -10.88 33.74
CA TYR A 4 -12.64 -9.74 33.04
C TYR A 4 -12.61 -9.92 31.50
N LEU A 5 -12.84 -11.14 31.01
CA LEU A 5 -12.92 -11.46 29.57
C LEU A 5 -14.32 -11.29 28.95
N ARG A 6 -15.31 -10.80 29.72
CA ARG A 6 -16.70 -10.60 29.24
C ARG A 6 -17.13 -9.14 29.07
N ARG A 7 -16.22 -8.16 29.17
CA ARG A 7 -16.60 -6.73 29.20
C ARG A 7 -16.04 -5.83 28.09
N VAL A 8 -15.75 -6.40 26.91
CA VAL A 8 -15.59 -5.64 25.65
C VAL A 8 -16.31 -6.36 24.51
N ARG A 9 -17.62 -6.60 24.67
CA ARG A 9 -18.53 -7.02 23.57
C ARG A 9 -19.88 -6.39 23.81
N THR A 10 -19.99 -5.08 23.59
CA THR A 10 -21.26 -4.42 23.29
C THR A 10 -20.97 -3.04 22.72
N ILE A 11 -20.42 -3.02 21.50
CA ILE A 11 -20.81 -1.98 20.56
C ILE A 11 -21.75 -2.69 19.61
N ASN A 12 -23.06 -2.59 19.88
CA ASN A 12 -24.11 -2.95 18.94
C ASN A 12 -24.02 -1.96 17.75
N PHE A 13 -23.10 -2.21 16.83
CA PHE A 13 -23.43 -1.96 15.44
C PHE A 13 -24.32 -3.12 15.04
N GLU A 14 -25.54 -2.85 14.56
CA GLU A 14 -26.28 -3.83 13.76
C GLU A 14 -25.37 -4.19 12.58
N GLN A 15 -24.57 -5.25 12.74
CA GLN A 15 -23.65 -5.64 11.67
C GLN A 15 -24.50 -6.18 10.54
N GLU A 16 -24.43 -5.48 9.42
CA GLU A 16 -25.21 -5.78 8.24
C GLU A 16 -24.72 -7.11 7.65
N GLY A 17 -25.59 -8.12 7.66
CA GLY A 17 -25.27 -9.44 7.16
C GLY A 17 -25.11 -9.47 5.63
N VAL A 18 -24.15 -10.22 5.11
CA VAL A 18 -23.91 -10.41 3.67
C VAL A 18 -23.78 -11.88 3.31
N VAL A 19 -24.13 -12.21 2.07
CA VAL A 19 -23.91 -13.55 1.49
C VAL A 19 -22.80 -13.47 0.46
N LEU A 20 -21.84 -14.39 0.53
CA LEU A 20 -20.71 -14.44 -0.40
C LEU A 20 -20.90 -15.55 -1.43
N ILE A 21 -20.55 -15.26 -2.69
CA ILE A 21 -20.69 -16.21 -3.79
C ILE A 21 -19.41 -16.23 -4.61
N GLU A 22 -18.90 -17.43 -4.88
CA GLU A 22 -17.81 -17.66 -5.82
C GLU A 22 -18.19 -18.69 -6.87
N VAL A 23 -17.96 -18.32 -8.13
CA VAL A 23 -18.00 -19.23 -9.26
C VAL A 23 -16.57 -19.39 -9.76
N ARG A 24 -16.08 -20.63 -9.80
CA ARG A 24 -14.70 -20.90 -10.21
C ARG A 24 -14.59 -22.14 -11.07
N GLU A 25 -13.50 -22.24 -11.81
CA GLU A 25 -13.13 -23.49 -12.46
C GLU A 25 -12.43 -24.42 -11.45
N ARG A 26 -12.49 -25.73 -11.71
CA ARG A 26 -12.11 -26.79 -10.75
C ARG A 26 -10.67 -26.68 -10.23
N LEU A 27 -9.76 -26.12 -11.05
CA LEU A 27 -8.33 -25.98 -10.75
C LEU A 27 -7.94 -24.58 -10.25
N GLN A 28 -8.86 -23.62 -10.25
CA GLN A 28 -8.57 -22.27 -9.78
C GLN A 28 -8.58 -22.20 -8.25
N PRO A 29 -7.59 -21.53 -7.62
CA PRO A 29 -7.59 -21.32 -6.18
C PRO A 29 -8.84 -20.54 -5.75
N SER A 30 -9.38 -20.85 -4.57
CA SER A 30 -10.56 -20.16 -4.04
C SER A 30 -10.14 -18.79 -3.50
N GLY A 31 -10.78 -17.74 -3.99
CA GLY A 31 -10.65 -16.37 -3.48
C GLY A 31 -11.65 -16.04 -2.37
N LEU A 32 -12.49 -16.99 -1.93
CA LEU A 32 -13.50 -16.74 -0.89
C LEU A 32 -12.92 -16.34 0.46
N THR A 33 -11.78 -16.91 0.84
CA THR A 33 -11.12 -16.49 2.09
C THR A 33 -10.75 -15.01 2.04
N GLU A 34 -10.25 -14.54 0.90
CA GLU A 34 -9.94 -13.12 0.70
C GLU A 34 -11.22 -12.26 0.62
N LEU A 35 -12.28 -12.77 -0.04
CA LEU A 35 -13.57 -12.08 -0.11
C LEU A 35 -14.23 -11.91 1.26
N ARG A 36 -14.11 -12.93 2.13
CA ARG A 36 -14.55 -12.86 3.53
C ARG A 36 -13.82 -11.74 4.27
N LEU A 37 -12.49 -11.73 4.19
CA LEU A 37 -11.69 -10.69 4.81
C LEU A 37 -12.01 -9.28 4.26
N LEU A 38 -12.30 -9.16 2.96
CA LEU A 38 -12.80 -7.91 2.34
C LEU A 38 -14.14 -7.48 2.92
N SER A 39 -15.06 -8.42 3.10
CA SER A 39 -16.39 -8.15 3.64
C SER A 39 -16.31 -7.70 5.10
N GLU A 40 -15.52 -8.38 5.91
CA GLU A 40 -15.24 -7.98 7.30
C GLU A 40 -14.56 -6.60 7.37
N ALA A 41 -13.60 -6.34 6.48
CA ALA A 41 -12.94 -5.04 6.38
C ALA A 41 -13.86 -3.89 5.92
N ALA A 42 -14.97 -4.22 5.26
CA ALA A 42 -16.06 -3.30 4.94
C ALA A 42 -17.06 -3.14 6.10
N GLY A 43 -16.92 -3.89 7.19
CA GLY A 43 -17.83 -3.88 8.33
C GLY A 43 -19.07 -4.76 8.16
N TYR A 44 -19.02 -5.73 7.26
CA TYR A 44 -20.09 -6.72 7.04
C TYR A 44 -19.83 -8.02 7.81
N THR A 45 -20.91 -8.68 8.21
CA THR A 45 -20.84 -10.02 8.80
C THR A 45 -21.28 -11.05 7.78
N VAL A 46 -20.42 -12.04 7.50
CA VAL A 46 -20.73 -13.09 6.54
C VAL A 46 -21.75 -14.05 7.14
N LEU A 47 -22.94 -14.10 6.55
CA LEU A 47 -24.02 -15.01 6.96
C LEU A 47 -23.83 -16.40 6.37
N GLU A 48 -23.50 -16.47 5.07
CA GLU A 48 -23.34 -17.71 4.32
C GLU A 48 -22.38 -17.55 3.14
N GLU A 49 -21.77 -18.66 2.72
CA GLU A 49 -20.86 -18.72 1.57
C GLU A 49 -21.26 -19.82 0.58
N PHE A 50 -21.39 -19.45 -0.69
CA PHE A 50 -21.71 -20.39 -1.77
C PHE A 50 -20.56 -20.54 -2.75
N LYS A 51 -20.28 -21.79 -3.12
CA LYS A 51 -19.31 -22.14 -4.18
C LYS A 51 -20.01 -22.89 -5.30
N GLN A 52 -19.68 -22.55 -6.54
CA GLN A 52 -20.06 -23.35 -7.69
C GLN A 52 -18.85 -23.56 -8.61
N ASN A 53 -18.55 -24.82 -8.92
CA ASN A 53 -17.50 -25.16 -9.88
C ASN A 53 -18.10 -25.18 -11.30
N ARG A 54 -17.95 -24.08 -12.05
CA ARG A 54 -18.45 -23.92 -13.43
C ARG A 54 -17.79 -22.72 -14.11
N PHE A 55 -17.84 -22.66 -15.43
CA PHE A 55 -17.75 -21.41 -16.17
C PHE A 55 -18.92 -20.47 -15.82
N CYS A 56 -18.65 -19.16 -15.73
CA CYS A 56 -19.71 -18.18 -15.47
C CYS A 56 -20.78 -18.25 -16.57
N ASP A 57 -22.03 -18.48 -16.16
CA ASP A 57 -23.20 -18.38 -17.02
C ASP A 57 -23.36 -16.94 -17.57
N PRO A 58 -23.67 -16.74 -18.86
CA PRO A 58 -23.84 -15.39 -19.43
C PRO A 58 -24.94 -14.55 -18.77
N SER A 59 -25.98 -15.18 -18.22
CA SER A 59 -27.17 -14.52 -17.67
C SER A 59 -27.12 -14.32 -16.16
N PHE A 60 -26.49 -15.23 -15.41
CA PHE A 60 -26.45 -15.17 -13.94
C PHE A 60 -25.05 -15.32 -13.33
N CYS A 61 -24.01 -15.60 -14.12
CA CYS A 61 -22.73 -16.20 -13.70
C CYS A 61 -22.87 -17.56 -12.97
N LEU A 62 -23.92 -17.75 -12.17
CA LEU A 62 -24.35 -19.03 -11.61
C LEU A 62 -25.17 -19.86 -12.61
N GLY A 63 -25.23 -21.17 -12.40
CA GLY A 63 -26.28 -21.96 -13.02
C GLY A 63 -27.66 -21.52 -12.52
N ARG A 64 -28.66 -21.41 -13.40
CA ARG A 64 -30.02 -20.97 -13.06
C ARG A 64 -30.62 -21.67 -11.83
N GLY A 65 -30.52 -23.00 -11.76
CA GLY A 65 -31.01 -23.75 -10.60
C GLY A 65 -30.31 -23.39 -9.29
N LYS A 66 -29.00 -23.09 -9.34
CA LYS A 66 -28.25 -22.63 -8.16
C LYS A 66 -28.64 -21.21 -7.76
N ALA A 67 -28.90 -20.33 -8.73
CA ALA A 67 -29.43 -18.99 -8.45
C ALA A 67 -30.81 -19.05 -7.78
N GLU A 68 -31.71 -19.93 -8.23
CA GLU A 68 -33.02 -20.13 -7.62
C GLU A 68 -32.92 -20.73 -6.19
N GLU A 69 -31.99 -21.67 -5.97
CA GLU A 69 -31.68 -22.22 -4.64
C GLU A 69 -31.21 -21.13 -3.67
N ILE A 70 -30.20 -20.34 -4.09
CA ILE A 70 -29.64 -19.25 -3.29
C ILE A 70 -30.70 -18.17 -3.04
N ALA A 71 -31.58 -17.89 -4.00
CA ALA A 71 -32.66 -16.90 -3.82
C ALA A 71 -33.61 -17.27 -2.67
N LYS A 72 -33.90 -18.56 -2.47
CA LYS A 72 -34.71 -19.03 -1.33
C LYS A 72 -34.00 -18.76 0.00
N LEU A 73 -32.69 -18.99 0.05
CA LEU A 73 -31.88 -18.73 1.24
C LEU A 73 -31.73 -17.24 1.53
N VAL A 74 -31.50 -16.41 0.50
CA VAL A 74 -31.44 -14.95 0.60
C VAL A 74 -32.76 -14.38 1.13
N LYS A 75 -33.91 -14.91 0.70
CA LYS A 75 -35.23 -14.50 1.20
C LYS A 75 -35.38 -14.74 2.71
N ASN A 76 -34.80 -15.84 3.21
CA ASN A 76 -34.86 -16.20 4.64
C ASN A 76 -33.85 -15.42 5.48
N LEU A 77 -32.60 -15.33 5.00
CA LEU A 77 -31.49 -14.68 5.69
C LEU A 77 -31.58 -13.14 5.67
N LYS A 78 -32.27 -12.57 4.66
CA LYS A 78 -32.41 -11.12 4.43
C LYS A 78 -31.08 -10.37 4.54
N PRO A 79 -30.02 -10.78 3.80
CA PRO A 79 -28.77 -10.06 3.82
C PRO A 79 -28.97 -8.65 3.25
N LYS A 80 -28.14 -7.70 3.70
CA LYS A 80 -28.09 -6.38 3.09
C LYS A 80 -27.59 -6.45 1.64
N LYS A 81 -26.58 -7.27 1.39
CA LYS A 81 -25.97 -7.45 0.06
C LYS A 81 -25.62 -8.91 -0.23
N VAL A 82 -25.63 -9.25 -1.51
CA VAL A 82 -25.01 -10.45 -2.04
C VAL A 82 -23.74 -10.04 -2.79
N ILE A 83 -22.60 -10.61 -2.40
CA ILE A 83 -21.28 -10.21 -2.88
C ILE A 83 -20.69 -11.36 -3.70
N PHE A 84 -20.36 -11.06 -4.96
CA PHE A 84 -19.69 -12.01 -5.85
C PHE A 84 -18.18 -11.80 -5.86
N ASN A 85 -17.39 -12.88 -5.77
CA ASN A 85 -15.95 -12.83 -5.97
C ASN A 85 -15.59 -12.45 -7.42
N ASN A 86 -16.42 -12.90 -8.37
CA ASN A 86 -16.25 -12.65 -9.81
C ASN A 86 -16.76 -11.27 -10.21
N GLN A 87 -16.10 -10.64 -11.19
CA GLN A 87 -16.62 -9.43 -11.82
C GLN A 87 -17.90 -9.76 -12.62
N LEU A 88 -18.98 -9.03 -12.34
CA LEU A 88 -20.28 -9.27 -12.97
C LEU A 88 -20.48 -8.37 -14.19
N LYS A 89 -21.09 -8.92 -15.24
CA LYS A 89 -21.62 -8.14 -16.37
C LYS A 89 -22.90 -7.40 -15.96
N PRO A 90 -23.26 -6.29 -16.61
CA PRO A 90 -24.50 -5.54 -16.32
C PRO A 90 -25.75 -6.42 -16.31
N ILE A 91 -25.90 -7.28 -17.33
CA ILE A 91 -27.04 -8.19 -17.44
C ILE A 91 -27.07 -9.23 -16.31
N GLN A 92 -25.91 -9.76 -15.91
CA GLN A 92 -25.82 -10.71 -14.80
C GLN A 92 -26.24 -10.04 -13.50
N ARG A 93 -25.72 -8.84 -13.22
CA ARG A 93 -26.07 -8.06 -12.03
C ARG A 93 -27.56 -7.72 -11.99
N TYR A 94 -28.14 -7.30 -13.12
CA TYR A 94 -29.57 -7.02 -13.23
C TYR A 94 -30.43 -8.25 -12.92
N ASN A 95 -30.15 -9.38 -13.57
CA ASN A 95 -30.88 -10.63 -13.38
C ASN A 95 -30.75 -11.16 -11.94
N LEU A 96 -29.55 -11.12 -11.37
CA LEU A 96 -29.28 -11.53 -9.99
C LEU A 96 -29.99 -10.63 -8.98
N THR A 97 -30.00 -9.31 -9.19
CA THR A 97 -30.73 -8.36 -8.33
C THR A 97 -32.23 -8.63 -8.38
N LYS A 98 -32.78 -8.94 -9.56
CA LYS A 98 -34.20 -9.27 -9.74
C LYS A 98 -34.60 -10.57 -9.04
N ILE A 99 -33.79 -11.62 -9.16
CA ILE A 99 -34.10 -12.93 -8.55
C ILE A 99 -33.89 -12.92 -7.03
N PHE A 100 -32.83 -12.26 -6.54
CA PHE A 100 -32.52 -12.20 -5.10
C PHE A 100 -33.34 -11.15 -4.35
N LYS A 101 -33.83 -10.11 -5.05
CA LYS A 101 -34.53 -8.95 -4.44
C LYS A 101 -33.67 -8.24 -3.38
N THR A 102 -32.35 -8.30 -3.55
CA THR A 102 -31.33 -7.72 -2.67
C THR A 102 -30.26 -7.08 -3.54
N GLU A 103 -29.57 -6.06 -3.03
CA GLU A 103 -28.45 -5.43 -3.74
C GLU A 103 -27.34 -6.46 -4.02
N VAL A 104 -26.95 -6.59 -5.29
CA VAL A 104 -25.85 -7.45 -5.73
C VAL A 104 -24.67 -6.58 -6.10
N ILE A 105 -23.51 -6.87 -5.51
CA ILE A 105 -22.25 -6.22 -5.84
C ILE A 105 -21.18 -7.26 -6.19
N ASP A 106 -20.19 -6.86 -6.96
CA ASP A 106 -19.00 -7.67 -7.20
C ASP A 106 -17.82 -7.27 -6.31
N ARG A 107 -16.72 -8.03 -6.44
CA ARG A 107 -15.47 -7.80 -5.71
C ARG A 107 -14.90 -6.40 -5.94
N ILE A 108 -15.03 -5.84 -7.15
CA ILE A 108 -14.48 -4.51 -7.48
C ILE A 108 -15.24 -3.44 -6.72
N GLN A 109 -16.57 -3.55 -6.69
CA GLN A 109 -17.44 -2.65 -5.95
C GLN A 109 -17.21 -2.75 -4.43
N LEU A 110 -17.03 -3.96 -3.90
CA LEU A 110 -16.69 -4.16 -2.48
C LEU A 110 -15.37 -3.47 -2.12
N ILE A 111 -14.33 -3.63 -2.95
CA ILE A 111 -13.04 -2.97 -2.75
C ILE A 111 -13.22 -1.44 -2.76
N LEU A 112 -13.95 -0.89 -3.73
CA LEU A 112 -14.26 0.54 -3.81
C LEU A 112 -15.05 1.06 -2.60
N GLU A 113 -15.92 0.24 -2.01
CA GLU A 113 -16.66 0.58 -0.79
C GLU A 113 -15.75 0.63 0.44
N ILE A 114 -14.87 -0.37 0.62
CA ILE A 114 -13.86 -0.34 1.69
C ILE A 114 -13.02 0.91 1.56
N PHE A 115 -12.60 1.23 0.32
CA PHE A 115 -11.82 2.41 0.05
C PHE A 115 -12.57 3.70 0.39
N SER A 116 -13.84 3.80 0.00
CA SER A 116 -14.68 4.96 0.29
C SER A 116 -14.79 5.21 1.80
N LYS A 117 -14.91 4.16 2.61
CA LYS A 117 -15.00 4.26 4.07
C LYS A 117 -13.72 4.77 4.73
N ARG A 118 -12.56 4.57 4.10
CA ARG A 118 -11.25 4.88 4.67
C ARG A 118 -10.57 6.11 4.05
N ALA A 119 -11.17 6.70 3.02
CA ALA A 119 -10.62 7.85 2.33
C ALA A 119 -10.65 9.11 3.19
N GLY A 120 -9.58 9.37 3.93
CA GLY A 120 -9.44 10.56 4.77
C GLY A 120 -9.06 11.83 3.98
N THR A 121 -8.31 11.68 2.87
CA THR A 121 -7.78 12.81 2.10
C THR A 121 -8.64 13.13 0.87
N LEU A 122 -8.60 14.38 0.41
CA LEU A 122 -9.29 14.80 -0.82
C LEU A 122 -8.76 14.05 -2.06
N GLU A 123 -7.45 13.79 -2.12
CA GLU A 123 -6.83 13.00 -3.19
C GLU A 123 -7.42 11.59 -3.25
N ALA A 124 -7.45 10.87 -2.12
CA ALA A 124 -8.00 9.52 -2.06
C ALA A 124 -9.48 9.52 -2.45
N LYS A 125 -10.27 10.51 -1.99
CA LYS A 125 -11.68 10.66 -2.38
C LYS A 125 -11.84 10.85 -3.89
N TYR A 126 -11.02 11.69 -4.53
CA TYR A 126 -11.05 11.88 -5.98
C TYR A 126 -10.62 10.64 -6.77
N GLN A 127 -9.60 9.91 -6.30
CA GLN A 127 -9.18 8.66 -6.94
C GLN A 127 -10.28 7.59 -6.90
N ILE A 128 -10.93 7.42 -5.75
CA ILE A 128 -12.01 6.45 -5.57
C ILE A 128 -13.24 6.82 -6.40
N GLU A 129 -13.61 8.11 -6.43
CA GLU A 129 -14.70 8.58 -7.28
C GLU A 129 -14.40 8.37 -8.77
N LEU A 130 -13.18 8.69 -9.19
CA LEU A 130 -12.71 8.46 -10.55
C LEU A 130 -12.82 6.97 -10.92
N ALA A 131 -12.34 6.08 -10.05
CA ALA A 131 -12.42 4.65 -10.26
C ALA A 131 -13.86 4.13 -10.32
N LYS A 132 -14.77 4.61 -9.45
CA LYS A 132 -16.20 4.28 -9.53
C LYS A 132 -16.80 4.66 -10.88
N LEU A 133 -16.54 5.87 -11.34
CA LEU A 133 -17.08 6.38 -12.61
C LEU A 133 -16.50 5.66 -13.82
N GLN A 134 -15.21 5.33 -13.80
CA GLN A 134 -14.61 4.57 -14.90
C GLN A 134 -15.07 3.11 -14.93
N TYR A 135 -15.41 2.51 -13.77
CA TYR A 135 -16.00 1.17 -13.69
C TYR A 135 -17.44 1.19 -14.24
N GLU A 136 -18.17 2.26 -13.93
CA GLU A 136 -19.55 2.43 -14.35
C GLU A 136 -19.69 2.80 -15.84
N LEU A 137 -18.76 3.59 -16.39
CA LEU A 137 -18.86 4.14 -17.74
C LEU A 137 -19.13 3.09 -18.84
N PRO A 138 -18.42 1.94 -18.91
CA PRO A 138 -18.71 0.90 -19.89
C PRO A 138 -20.10 0.27 -19.73
N MET A 139 -20.65 0.32 -18.52
CA MET A 139 -21.94 -0.27 -18.16
C MET A 139 -23.10 0.74 -18.26
N ALA A 140 -22.81 2.04 -18.34
CA ALA A 140 -23.79 3.11 -18.25
C ALA A 140 -24.93 2.99 -19.27
N ARG A 141 -24.62 2.68 -20.53
CA ARG A 141 -25.62 2.50 -21.59
C ARG A 141 -26.55 1.33 -21.30
N GLU A 142 -25.96 0.20 -20.93
CA GLU A 142 -26.70 -1.04 -20.69
C GLU A 142 -27.54 -0.94 -19.41
N ASN A 143 -27.03 -0.28 -18.37
CA ASN A 143 -27.76 -0.02 -17.13
C ASN A 143 -29.01 0.85 -17.38
N VAL A 144 -28.88 1.93 -18.16
CA VAL A 144 -30.03 2.78 -18.52
C VAL A 144 -31.04 2.00 -19.37
N ARG A 145 -30.58 1.14 -20.29
CA ARG A 145 -31.45 0.26 -21.09
C ARG A 145 -32.22 -0.73 -20.21
N LEU A 146 -31.54 -1.39 -19.27
CA LEU A 146 -32.12 -2.42 -18.39
C LEU A 146 -33.07 -1.83 -17.33
N ALA A 147 -32.79 -0.63 -16.81
CA ALA A 147 -33.70 0.07 -15.90
C ALA A 147 -35.07 0.32 -16.56
N LYS A 148 -35.07 0.67 -17.86
CA LYS A 148 -36.28 0.96 -18.63
C LYS A 148 -37.05 -0.26 -19.09
N LEU A 149 -36.43 -1.44 -19.09
CA LEU A 149 -37.12 -2.71 -19.36
C LEU A 149 -38.20 -3.04 -18.31
N GLY A 150 -38.17 -2.37 -17.14
CA GLY A 150 -39.21 -2.44 -16.12
C GLY A 150 -40.26 -1.32 -16.20
N GLU A 151 -40.10 -0.30 -17.06
CA GLU A 151 -41.06 0.79 -17.26
C GLU A 151 -41.94 0.50 -18.49
N LEU A 152 -43.23 0.86 -18.42
CA LEU A 152 -44.24 0.56 -19.46
C LEU A 152 -43.83 1.07 -20.85
N PRO A 153 -44.18 0.35 -21.94
CA PRO A 153 -43.76 0.66 -23.30
C PRO A 153 -44.52 1.87 -23.86
N GLY A 154 -43.98 3.06 -23.68
CA GLY A 154 -44.46 4.27 -24.33
C GLY A 154 -43.37 5.34 -24.32
N PHE A 155 -43.00 5.83 -25.52
CA PHE A 155 -41.93 6.81 -25.82
C PHE A 155 -40.58 6.23 -26.30
N HIS A 156 -40.57 5.76 -27.55
CA HIS A 156 -39.38 5.31 -28.27
C HIS A 156 -38.41 6.42 -28.75
N GLY A 157 -38.63 7.70 -28.42
CA GLY A 157 -37.78 8.82 -28.85
C GLY A 157 -36.88 9.46 -27.77
N LEU A 158 -37.30 9.44 -26.50
CA LEU A 158 -36.60 10.12 -25.39
C LEU A 158 -35.44 9.28 -24.82
N GLY A 159 -35.38 8.00 -25.15
CA GLY A 159 -34.46 7.03 -24.55
C GLY A 159 -32.98 7.22 -24.91
N LYS A 160 -32.70 7.50 -26.19
CA LYS A 160 -31.33 7.70 -26.69
C LYS A 160 -30.68 8.94 -26.07
N TYR A 161 -31.44 10.05 -26.03
CA TYR A 161 -31.01 11.29 -25.39
C TYR A 161 -30.63 11.10 -23.92
N GLN A 162 -31.40 10.33 -23.14
CA GLN A 162 -31.09 10.13 -21.72
C GLN A 162 -29.84 9.26 -21.50
N VAL A 163 -29.63 8.23 -22.32
CA VAL A 163 -28.39 7.43 -22.29
C VAL A 163 -27.18 8.31 -22.60
N ASP A 164 -27.28 9.11 -23.66
CA ASP A 164 -26.22 10.00 -24.12
C ASP A 164 -25.93 11.10 -23.09
N VAL A 165 -26.97 11.66 -22.45
CA VAL A 165 -26.84 12.64 -21.37
C VAL A 165 -26.13 12.04 -20.16
N TYR A 166 -26.51 10.84 -19.73
CA TYR A 166 -25.89 10.17 -18.58
C TYR A 166 -24.41 9.84 -18.84
N GLU A 167 -24.11 9.25 -20.00
CA GLU A 167 -22.74 8.95 -20.41
C GLU A 167 -21.90 10.23 -20.51
N THR A 168 -22.46 11.31 -21.07
CA THR A 168 -21.80 12.61 -21.17
C THR A 168 -21.52 13.20 -19.79
N MET A 169 -22.46 13.09 -18.84
CA MET A 169 -22.29 13.55 -17.47
C MET A 169 -21.13 12.81 -16.78
N ILE A 170 -21.08 11.48 -16.90
CA ILE A 170 -19.98 10.66 -16.36
C ILE A 170 -18.64 11.09 -16.97
N LYS A 171 -18.56 11.22 -18.30
CA LYS A 171 -17.32 11.63 -18.99
C LYS A 171 -16.83 13.02 -18.57
N ARG A 172 -17.75 13.98 -18.41
CA ARG A 172 -17.42 15.32 -17.90
C ARG A 172 -16.87 15.26 -16.48
N ARG A 173 -17.48 14.45 -15.61
CA ARG A 173 -17.02 14.28 -14.23
C ARG A 173 -15.65 13.60 -14.15
N ILE A 174 -15.43 12.54 -14.94
CA ILE A 174 -14.11 11.90 -15.08
C ILE A 174 -13.05 12.92 -15.50
N SER A 175 -13.34 13.75 -16.51
CA SER A 175 -12.41 14.77 -16.99
C SER A 175 -12.09 15.83 -15.92
N TYR A 176 -13.09 16.23 -15.14
CA TYR A 176 -12.90 17.12 -14.00
C TYR A 176 -11.98 16.50 -12.93
N LEU A 177 -12.24 15.27 -12.51
CA LEU A 177 -11.46 14.57 -11.49
C LEU A 177 -10.00 14.37 -11.93
N LYS A 178 -9.78 13.97 -13.19
CA LYS A 178 -8.42 13.83 -13.75
C LYS A 178 -7.62 15.13 -13.67
N ARG A 179 -8.22 16.28 -14.00
CA ARG A 179 -7.56 17.59 -13.88
C ARG A 179 -7.19 17.92 -12.43
N ARG A 180 -8.10 17.67 -11.48
CA ARG A 180 -7.84 17.90 -10.05
C ARG A 180 -6.73 17.02 -9.51
N LEU A 181 -6.69 15.75 -9.90
CA LEU A 181 -5.62 14.83 -9.51
C LEU A 181 -4.26 15.26 -10.09
N GLU A 182 -4.24 15.77 -11.32
CA GLU A 182 -3.02 16.29 -11.95
C GLU A 182 -2.47 17.54 -11.22
N GLU A 183 -3.35 18.45 -10.76
CA GLU A 183 -2.96 19.58 -9.92
C GLU A 183 -2.29 19.11 -8.60
N ILE A 184 -2.86 18.09 -7.95
CA ILE A 184 -2.30 17.49 -6.73
C ILE A 184 -0.95 16.84 -7.02
N ARG A 185 -0.83 16.09 -8.13
CA ARG A 185 0.40 15.43 -8.55
C ARG A 185 1.54 16.43 -8.77
N ARG A 186 1.26 17.56 -9.43
CA ARG A 186 2.21 18.66 -9.62
C ARG A 186 2.71 19.23 -8.28
N ARG A 187 1.81 19.48 -7.32
CA ARG A 187 2.20 19.95 -5.98
C ARG A 187 3.09 18.95 -5.25
N LYS A 188 2.75 17.66 -5.29
CA LYS A 188 3.60 16.60 -4.72
C LYS A 188 4.97 16.54 -5.37
N SER A 189 5.06 16.70 -6.70
CA SER A 189 6.35 16.71 -7.41
C SER A 189 7.29 17.82 -6.93
N MET A 190 6.75 19.00 -6.60
CA MET A 190 7.51 20.10 -6.03
C MET A 190 8.03 19.78 -4.63
N HIS A 191 7.20 19.20 -3.77
CA HIS A 191 7.63 18.71 -2.45
C HIS A 191 8.70 17.61 -2.56
N ARG A 192 8.57 16.69 -3.51
CA ARG A 192 9.57 15.65 -3.79
C ARG A 192 10.91 16.26 -4.22
N ARG A 193 10.90 17.24 -5.13
CA ARG A 193 12.11 17.95 -5.55
C ARG A 193 12.79 18.68 -4.39
N LYS A 194 12.01 19.21 -3.44
CA LYS A 194 12.55 19.77 -2.18
C LYS A 194 13.17 18.69 -1.30
N ARG A 195 12.51 17.54 -1.09
CA ARG A 195 13.07 16.42 -0.30
C ARG A 195 14.41 15.91 -0.85
N ARG A 196 14.52 15.77 -2.18
CA ARG A 196 15.80 15.43 -2.85
C ARG A 196 16.89 16.46 -2.59
N ARG A 197 16.54 17.76 -2.54
CA ARG A 197 17.49 18.83 -2.18
C ARG A 197 17.91 18.78 -0.73
N ASP A 198 17.05 18.27 0.14
CA ASP A 198 17.31 18.10 1.58
C ASP A 198 18.02 16.77 1.89
N ALA A 199 18.50 16.04 0.87
CA ALA A 199 19.38 14.88 1.01
C ALA A 199 18.85 13.76 1.94
N LEU A 200 17.52 13.60 1.98
CA LEU A 200 16.86 12.58 2.78
C LEU A 200 16.65 11.31 1.96
N TYR A 201 17.14 10.18 2.47
CA TYR A 201 16.78 8.88 1.93
C TYR A 201 15.31 8.56 2.21
N SER A 202 14.74 7.73 1.36
CA SER A 202 13.34 7.36 1.37
C SER A 202 13.16 5.85 1.22
N ILE A 203 12.31 5.28 2.07
CA ILE A 203 11.98 3.86 2.08
C ILE A 203 10.47 3.73 1.92
N ALA A 204 10.03 2.90 0.98
CA ALA A 204 8.63 2.56 0.81
C ALA A 204 8.35 1.16 1.35
N ILE A 205 7.38 1.03 2.26
CA ILE A 205 6.87 -0.27 2.70
C ILE A 205 5.73 -0.68 1.78
N THR A 206 5.86 -1.83 1.14
CA THR A 206 4.86 -2.38 0.22
C THR A 206 4.66 -3.88 0.44
N GLY A 207 3.74 -4.48 -0.30
CA GLY A 207 3.38 -5.89 -0.16
C GLY A 207 1.88 -6.12 -0.06
N TYR A 208 1.52 -7.39 -0.02
CA TYR A 208 0.13 -7.83 -0.04
C TYR A 208 -0.62 -7.35 1.21
N THR A 209 -1.93 -7.20 1.11
CA THR A 209 -2.76 -6.91 2.28
C THR A 209 -2.63 -8.02 3.34
N PHE A 210 -2.79 -7.65 4.62
CA PHE A 210 -2.49 -8.48 5.80
C PHE A 210 -1.04 -8.94 6.01
N ALA A 211 -0.10 -8.64 5.11
CA ALA A 211 1.31 -8.97 5.34
C ALA A 211 1.92 -8.24 6.57
N GLY A 212 1.23 -7.25 7.14
CA GLY A 212 1.67 -6.53 8.34
C GLY A 212 2.48 -5.25 8.06
N LYS A 213 2.32 -4.64 6.87
CA LYS A 213 2.97 -3.37 6.50
C LYS A 213 2.77 -2.24 7.51
N THR A 214 1.51 -1.96 7.89
CA THR A 214 1.21 -0.91 8.87
C THR A 214 1.74 -1.25 10.26
N ALA A 215 1.76 -2.53 10.64
CA ALA A 215 2.37 -2.94 11.90
C ALA A 215 3.89 -2.68 11.89
N LEU A 216 4.58 -3.03 10.80
CA LEU A 216 6.00 -2.73 10.61
C LEU A 216 6.26 -1.22 10.60
N PHE A 217 5.43 -0.44 9.90
CA PHE A 217 5.51 1.02 9.88
C PHE A 217 5.41 1.60 11.30
N ASN A 218 4.40 1.19 12.07
CA ASN A 218 4.17 1.67 13.42
C ASN A 218 5.33 1.30 14.35
N TYR A 219 5.83 0.06 14.24
CA TYR A 219 6.98 -0.39 15.01
C TYR A 219 8.21 0.48 14.72
N LEU A 220 8.55 0.67 13.44
CA LEU A 220 9.72 1.45 13.04
C LEU A 220 9.59 2.95 13.40
N THR A 221 8.38 3.51 13.36
CA THR A 221 8.13 4.92 13.67
C THR A 221 7.88 5.19 15.15
N ARG A 222 7.78 4.14 15.99
CA ARG A 222 7.40 4.21 17.41
C ARG A 222 6.04 4.90 17.64
N GLU A 223 5.15 4.84 16.65
CA GLU A 223 3.79 5.40 16.76
C GLU A 223 2.79 4.33 17.25
N SER A 224 1.91 4.70 18.17
CA SER A 224 0.79 3.88 18.64
C SER A 224 -0.43 4.04 17.73
N PHE A 225 -0.30 3.78 16.44
CA PHE A 225 -1.48 3.65 15.59
C PHE A 225 -2.22 2.35 15.93
N THR A 226 -3.54 2.44 16.00
CA THR A 226 -4.42 1.32 16.36
C THR A 226 -4.16 0.15 15.41
N LEU A 227 -3.67 -0.96 15.97
CA LEU A 227 -3.54 -2.24 15.28
C LEU A 227 -4.95 -2.75 14.96
N GLY A 228 -5.51 -2.30 13.84
CA GLY A 228 -6.69 -2.89 13.23
C GLY A 228 -6.25 -3.87 12.15
N GLU A 229 -6.55 -5.15 12.30
CA GLU A 229 -6.40 -6.18 11.26
C GLU A 229 -7.48 -5.99 10.17
N LEU A 230 -7.51 -4.83 9.53
CA LEU A 230 -8.54 -4.50 8.55
C LEU A 230 -7.90 -4.16 7.20
N LEU A 231 -8.32 -4.80 6.10
CA LEU A 231 -7.77 -4.58 4.76
C LEU A 231 -7.79 -3.12 4.30
N PHE A 232 -6.68 -2.60 3.79
CA PHE A 232 -6.56 -1.21 3.30
C PHE A 232 -6.57 -0.14 4.39
N THR A 233 -5.92 -0.40 5.52
CA THR A 233 -5.66 0.61 6.57
C THR A 233 -5.04 1.89 6.01
N THR A 234 -4.23 1.76 4.96
CA THR A 234 -3.45 2.85 4.37
C THR A 234 -3.87 3.07 2.92
N LEU A 235 -4.70 4.08 2.69
CA LEU A 235 -5.15 4.53 1.36
C LEU A 235 -4.39 5.74 0.82
N SER A 236 -3.90 6.57 1.73
CA SER A 236 -2.99 7.67 1.43
C SER A 236 -1.62 7.27 1.94
N THR A 237 -0.57 7.60 1.19
CA THR A 237 0.80 7.40 1.65
C THR A 237 1.06 8.20 2.92
N THR A 238 1.45 7.51 3.99
CA THR A 238 1.82 8.14 5.26
C THR A 238 3.34 8.15 5.36
N THR A 239 3.94 9.33 5.22
CA THR A 239 5.40 9.50 5.35
C THR A 239 5.77 10.01 6.74
N ARG A 240 6.79 9.42 7.35
CA ARG A 240 7.40 9.86 8.61
C ARG A 240 8.91 9.90 8.50
N ALA A 241 9.52 10.83 9.23
CA ALA A 241 10.96 10.86 9.38
C ALA A 241 11.37 10.00 10.57
N MET A 242 12.38 9.17 10.39
CA MET A 242 13.04 8.40 11.43
C MET A 242 14.56 8.57 11.33
N LYS A 243 15.28 8.10 12.35
CA LYS A 243 16.74 8.02 12.33
C LYS A 243 17.16 6.56 12.41
N ILE A 244 17.93 6.09 11.42
CA ILE A 244 18.58 4.78 11.43
C ILE A 244 20.09 5.00 11.32
N GLY A 245 20.87 4.51 12.29
CA GLY A 245 22.33 4.67 12.28
C GLY A 245 22.80 6.12 12.15
N GLY A 246 22.09 7.07 12.77
CA GLY A 246 22.36 8.51 12.68
C GLY A 246 21.83 9.19 11.39
N ARG A 247 21.43 8.42 10.38
CA ARG A 247 20.90 8.91 9.09
C ARG A 247 19.42 9.25 9.21
N LYS A 248 19.02 10.44 8.76
CA LYS A 248 17.61 10.84 8.69
C LYS A 248 16.98 10.24 7.44
N ILE A 249 15.99 9.38 7.63
CA ILE A 249 15.31 8.63 6.57
C ILE A 249 13.81 8.90 6.64
N LEU A 250 13.18 8.98 5.49
CA LEU A 250 11.73 9.03 5.35
C LEU A 250 11.21 7.62 5.10
N ILE A 251 10.34 7.12 5.96
CA ILE A 251 9.60 5.88 5.70
C ILE A 251 8.18 6.21 5.26
N SER A 252 7.68 5.50 4.26
CA SER A 252 6.31 5.66 3.78
C SER A 252 5.55 4.34 3.79
N ASP A 253 4.41 4.30 4.48
CA ASP A 253 3.46 3.19 4.33
C ASP A 253 2.64 3.40 3.05
N THR A 254 2.50 2.33 2.25
CA THR A 254 1.85 2.37 0.95
C THR A 254 0.61 1.49 0.89
N VAL A 255 -0.20 1.67 -0.16
CA VAL A 255 -1.40 0.86 -0.37
C VAL A 255 -1.01 -0.60 -0.56
N GLY A 256 -1.69 -1.51 0.13
CA GLY A 256 -1.43 -2.94 0.00
C GLY A 256 -1.94 -3.54 -1.31
N PHE A 257 -1.19 -4.49 -1.87
CA PHE A 257 -1.60 -5.25 -3.03
C PHE A 257 -2.74 -6.24 -2.69
N ILE A 258 -3.62 -6.47 -3.67
CA ILE A 258 -4.70 -7.46 -3.63
C ILE A 258 -4.68 -8.26 -4.94
N GLU A 259 -5.18 -9.49 -4.89
CA GLU A 259 -5.26 -10.37 -6.05
C GLU A 259 -6.16 -9.76 -7.10
N ASN A 260 -5.71 -9.84 -8.36
CA ASN A 260 -6.47 -9.36 -9.49
C ASN A 260 -6.97 -7.93 -9.27
N LEU A 261 -6.12 -7.06 -8.72
CA LEU A 261 -6.47 -5.65 -8.59
C LEU A 261 -6.84 -5.15 -10.00
N PRO A 262 -8.08 -4.71 -10.21
CA PRO A 262 -8.53 -4.23 -11.51
C PRO A 262 -7.56 -3.17 -12.04
N THR A 263 -7.20 -3.25 -13.32
CA THR A 263 -6.35 -2.23 -13.98
C THR A 263 -6.85 -0.82 -13.74
N LEU A 264 -8.16 -0.67 -13.66
CA LEU A 264 -8.85 0.55 -13.29
C LEU A 264 -8.42 1.12 -11.92
N LEU A 265 -8.29 0.25 -10.92
CA LEU A 265 -7.85 0.64 -9.59
C LEU A 265 -6.35 0.98 -9.63
N ILE A 266 -5.53 0.21 -10.36
CA ILE A 266 -4.12 0.52 -10.55
C ILE A 266 -3.94 1.94 -11.12
N ASP A 267 -4.67 2.32 -12.17
CA ASP A 267 -4.59 3.66 -12.78
C ASP A 267 -4.99 4.77 -11.79
N SER A 268 -6.03 4.53 -10.98
CA SER A 268 -6.49 5.50 -9.99
C SER A 268 -5.56 5.64 -8.79
N PHE A 269 -4.92 4.54 -8.36
CA PHE A 269 -3.93 4.50 -7.28
C PHE A 269 -2.49 4.63 -7.80
N TYR A 270 -2.31 4.89 -9.09
CA TYR A 270 -0.99 5.00 -9.70
C TYR A 270 -0.19 6.12 -9.07
N SER A 271 -0.78 7.27 -8.75
CA SER A 271 -0.05 8.34 -8.08
C SER A 271 0.36 8.02 -6.63
N THR A 272 -0.36 7.10 -5.97
CA THR A 272 0.04 6.58 -4.64
C THR A 272 1.10 5.48 -4.74
N LEU A 273 1.07 4.65 -5.80
CA LEU A 273 2.10 3.66 -6.08
C LEU A 273 3.37 4.28 -6.69
N GLU A 274 3.24 5.40 -7.40
CA GLU A 274 4.34 6.17 -7.98
C GLU A 274 5.34 6.58 -6.90
N GLU A 275 4.91 6.82 -5.65
CA GLU A 275 5.82 7.14 -4.55
C GLU A 275 6.82 6.01 -4.26
N ILE A 276 6.48 4.74 -4.56
CA ILE A 276 7.40 3.59 -4.46
C ILE A 276 8.55 3.72 -5.46
N THR A 277 8.27 4.20 -6.69
CA THR A 277 9.28 4.34 -7.76
C THR A 277 10.39 5.33 -7.42
N TRP A 278 10.11 6.24 -6.50
CA TRP A 278 11.05 7.26 -6.06
C TRP A 278 11.79 6.89 -4.77
N ALA A 279 11.44 5.76 -4.14
CA ALA A 279 12.10 5.30 -2.93
C ALA A 279 13.52 4.82 -3.26
N ASP A 280 14.47 5.15 -2.38
CA ASP A 280 15.84 4.65 -2.47
C ASP A 280 15.91 3.14 -2.16
N SER A 281 14.95 2.65 -1.36
CA SER A 281 14.76 1.21 -1.10
C SER A 281 13.27 0.88 -0.89
N VAL A 282 12.89 -0.33 -1.29
CA VAL A 282 11.51 -0.83 -1.17
C VAL A 282 11.50 -2.05 -0.27
N LEU A 283 10.76 -2.00 0.85
CA LEU A 283 10.54 -3.16 1.71
C LEU A 283 9.31 -3.91 1.20
N LEU A 284 9.50 -5.10 0.64
CA LEU A 284 8.41 -5.97 0.22
C LEU A 284 8.05 -6.92 1.37
N VAL A 285 7.01 -6.57 2.11
CA VAL A 285 6.53 -7.36 3.25
C VAL A 285 5.67 -8.52 2.77
N LEU A 286 6.02 -9.72 3.22
CA LEU A 286 5.40 -11.00 2.90
C LEU A 286 4.93 -11.66 4.19
N ASP A 287 3.82 -12.40 4.13
CA ASP A 287 3.29 -13.10 5.29
C ASP A 287 3.86 -14.53 5.36
N SER A 288 4.67 -14.83 6.37
CA SER A 288 5.26 -16.17 6.55
C SER A 288 4.29 -17.20 7.10
N SER A 289 3.09 -16.80 7.51
CA SER A 289 2.02 -17.74 7.90
C SER A 289 1.21 -18.26 6.71
N ASP A 290 1.41 -17.71 5.51
CA ASP A 290 0.77 -18.19 4.30
C ASP A 290 1.25 -19.59 3.92
N SER A 291 0.34 -20.41 3.38
CA SER A 291 0.74 -21.66 2.74
C SER A 291 1.68 -21.40 1.56
N ARG A 292 2.55 -22.36 1.25
CA ARG A 292 3.51 -22.30 0.13
C ARG A 292 2.91 -21.76 -1.16
N SER A 293 1.72 -22.25 -1.54
CA SER A 293 1.05 -21.83 -2.78
C SER A 293 0.49 -20.40 -2.69
N ALA A 294 0.02 -19.98 -1.51
CA ALA A 294 -0.43 -18.61 -1.26
C ALA A 294 0.74 -17.61 -1.27
N LEU A 295 1.83 -17.91 -0.55
CA LEU A 295 3.04 -17.09 -0.52
C LEU A 295 3.60 -16.87 -1.93
N LYS A 296 3.79 -17.97 -2.68
CA LYS A 296 4.29 -17.90 -4.07
C LYS A 296 3.40 -17.02 -4.95
N ARG A 297 2.07 -17.16 -4.86
CA ARG A 297 1.10 -16.40 -5.65
C ARG A 297 1.10 -14.91 -5.29
N LYS A 298 1.08 -14.58 -3.99
CA LYS A 298 1.12 -13.19 -3.50
C LYS A 298 2.45 -12.52 -3.84
N LEU A 299 3.56 -13.25 -3.76
CA LEU A 299 4.89 -12.78 -4.14
C LEU A 299 4.94 -12.42 -5.62
N LEU A 300 4.54 -13.35 -6.51
CA LEU A 300 4.48 -13.10 -7.95
C LEU A 300 3.59 -11.91 -8.29
N THR A 301 2.42 -11.81 -7.67
CA THR A 301 1.50 -10.67 -7.86
C THR A 301 2.15 -9.35 -7.46
N SER A 302 2.83 -9.34 -6.31
CA SER A 302 3.51 -8.14 -5.80
C SER A 302 4.66 -7.72 -6.72
N VAL A 303 5.50 -8.66 -7.13
CA VAL A 303 6.63 -8.41 -8.04
C VAL A 303 6.15 -7.93 -9.41
N ASN A 304 5.12 -8.57 -9.99
CA ASN A 304 4.54 -8.14 -11.26
C ASN A 304 3.98 -6.72 -11.17
N THR A 305 3.31 -6.38 -10.06
CA THR A 305 2.80 -5.02 -9.83
C THR A 305 3.94 -4.01 -9.72
N LEU A 306 4.99 -4.33 -8.96
CA LEU A 306 6.18 -3.48 -8.82
C LEU A 306 6.91 -3.27 -10.15
N ASN A 307 7.08 -4.33 -10.94
CA ASN A 307 7.68 -4.25 -12.27
C ASN A 307 6.84 -3.36 -13.21
N SER A 308 5.51 -3.46 -13.16
CA SER A 308 4.61 -2.65 -14.00
C SER A 308 4.71 -1.13 -13.73
N ILE A 309 5.13 -0.74 -12.53
CA ILE A 309 5.38 0.66 -12.15
C ILE A 309 6.86 1.06 -12.27
N GLY A 310 7.75 0.16 -12.72
CA GLY A 310 9.17 0.44 -12.94
C GLY A 310 10.08 0.23 -11.72
N VAL A 311 9.64 -0.54 -10.73
CA VAL A 311 10.46 -0.96 -9.58
C VAL A 311 10.99 -2.37 -9.83
N PHE A 312 12.32 -2.51 -9.90
CA PHE A 312 13.00 -3.78 -10.19
C PHE A 312 13.65 -4.40 -8.94
N ASN A 313 13.96 -5.71 -9.02
CA ASN A 313 14.42 -6.53 -7.90
C ASN A 313 15.59 -5.95 -7.08
N ASN A 314 16.52 -5.22 -7.71
CA ASN A 314 17.72 -4.72 -7.04
C ASN A 314 17.43 -3.72 -5.92
N SER A 315 16.29 -3.02 -5.99
CA SER A 315 15.86 -2.05 -4.98
C SER A 315 14.92 -2.67 -3.93
N ILE A 316 14.59 -3.97 -4.05
CA ILE A 316 13.62 -4.66 -3.21
C ILE A 316 14.35 -5.42 -2.09
N ILE A 317 14.02 -5.10 -0.85
CA ILE A 317 14.35 -5.90 0.34
C ILE A 317 13.12 -6.75 0.66
N PRO A 318 13.14 -8.07 0.38
CA PRO A 318 12.06 -8.94 0.79
C PRO A 318 12.09 -9.14 2.31
N VAL A 319 10.92 -9.05 2.95
CA VAL A 319 10.75 -9.15 4.40
C VAL A 319 9.68 -10.19 4.71
N LEU A 320 10.08 -11.32 5.27
CA LEU A 320 9.16 -12.34 5.78
C LEU A 320 8.71 -11.93 7.18
N ASN A 321 7.47 -11.46 7.28
CA ASN A 321 6.85 -11.01 8.51
C ASN A 321 5.90 -12.07 9.09
N LYS A 322 5.65 -12.00 10.40
CA LYS A 322 4.85 -12.95 11.20
C LYS A 322 5.56 -14.28 11.46
N ILE A 323 6.86 -14.24 11.69
CA ILE A 323 7.64 -15.44 12.04
C ILE A 323 7.17 -16.08 13.36
N ASP A 324 6.50 -15.32 14.23
CA ASP A 324 5.93 -15.78 15.50
C ASP A 324 4.83 -16.84 15.35
N ILE A 325 4.24 -16.97 14.16
CA ILE A 325 3.16 -17.93 13.87
C ILE A 325 3.42 -18.76 12.61
N ALA A 326 4.61 -18.66 12.03
CA ALA A 326 4.96 -19.36 10.80
C ALA A 326 5.19 -20.86 11.06
N SER A 327 4.67 -21.70 10.17
CA SER A 327 4.83 -23.16 10.28
C SER A 327 6.13 -23.68 9.68
N ASP A 328 6.64 -23.04 8.61
CA ASP A 328 7.85 -23.46 7.90
C ASP A 328 8.55 -22.24 7.28
N LEU A 329 9.52 -21.71 8.02
CA LEU A 329 10.27 -20.52 7.62
C LEU A 329 11.34 -20.81 6.57
N GLU A 330 11.93 -22.01 6.58
CA GLU A 330 12.99 -22.39 5.64
C GLU A 330 12.43 -22.53 4.22
N GLU A 331 11.27 -23.18 4.07
CA GLU A 331 10.61 -23.29 2.78
C GLU A 331 10.13 -21.91 2.29
N SER A 332 9.63 -21.06 3.20
CA SER A 332 9.25 -19.68 2.86
C SER A 332 10.44 -18.87 2.35
N GLU A 333 11.60 -18.99 3.00
CA GLU A 333 12.86 -18.35 2.61
C GLU A 333 13.30 -18.84 1.22
N LYS A 334 13.24 -20.16 0.98
CA LYS A 334 13.57 -20.78 -0.31
C LYS A 334 12.69 -20.26 -1.45
N ILE A 335 11.37 -20.21 -1.26
CA ILE A 335 10.44 -19.70 -2.28
C ILE A 335 10.77 -18.26 -2.69
N VAL A 336 11.11 -17.41 -1.71
CA VAL A 336 11.46 -16.02 -1.97
C VAL A 336 12.78 -15.93 -2.73
N MET A 337 13.79 -16.70 -2.32
CA MET A 337 15.09 -16.74 -3.00
C MET A 337 14.96 -17.25 -4.43
N ASP A 338 14.19 -18.32 -4.68
CA ASP A 338 13.98 -18.89 -6.00
C ASP A 338 13.30 -17.91 -6.97
N LEU A 339 12.46 -16.98 -6.46
CA LEU A 339 11.70 -16.04 -7.28
C LEU A 339 12.34 -14.66 -7.44
N ILE A 340 13.01 -14.15 -6.42
CA ILE A 340 13.60 -12.80 -6.42
C ILE A 340 15.13 -12.83 -6.54
N GLY A 341 15.77 -13.94 -6.14
CA GLY A 341 17.23 -14.05 -6.09
C GLY A 341 17.87 -13.32 -4.91
N VAL A 342 17.06 -12.88 -3.94
CA VAL A 342 17.50 -12.09 -2.78
C VAL A 342 17.01 -12.76 -1.50
N ARG A 343 17.92 -12.90 -0.53
CA ARG A 343 17.61 -13.48 0.77
C ARG A 343 16.64 -12.56 1.54
N PRO A 344 15.50 -13.08 2.04
CA PRO A 344 14.59 -12.28 2.86
C PRO A 344 15.11 -12.06 4.27
N VAL A 345 14.79 -10.89 4.83
CA VAL A 345 14.92 -10.65 6.27
C VAL A 345 13.69 -11.21 6.97
N LYS A 346 13.90 -11.94 8.07
CA LYS A 346 12.86 -12.59 8.86
C LYS A 346 12.52 -11.73 10.06
N ILE A 347 11.24 -11.34 10.21
CA ILE A 347 10.80 -10.46 11.29
C ILE A 347 9.45 -10.88 11.88
N SER A 348 9.17 -10.43 13.09
CA SER A 348 7.81 -10.25 13.56
C SER A 348 7.61 -8.79 13.95
N ALA A 349 6.83 -8.06 13.14
CA ALA A 349 6.44 -6.69 13.47
C ALA A 349 5.58 -6.60 14.74
N LYS A 350 5.00 -7.72 15.20
CA LYS A 350 4.18 -7.80 16.41
C LYS A 350 5.06 -7.92 17.66
N THR A 351 6.07 -8.77 17.64
CA THR A 351 6.95 -9.00 18.81
C THR A 351 8.18 -8.10 18.79
N GLY A 352 8.59 -7.61 17.62
CA GLY A 352 9.83 -6.87 17.39
C GLY A 352 11.02 -7.75 17.01
N GLU A 353 10.86 -9.07 16.95
CA GLU A 353 11.91 -10.00 16.57
C GLU A 353 12.40 -9.72 15.14
N GLY A 354 13.72 -9.77 14.92
CA GLY A 354 14.37 -9.55 13.62
C GLY A 354 14.36 -8.11 13.09
N ILE A 355 13.74 -7.15 13.81
CA ILE A 355 13.69 -5.75 13.36
C ILE A 355 15.08 -5.11 13.32
N GLN A 356 15.97 -5.49 14.24
CA GLN A 356 17.34 -4.99 14.25
C GLN A 356 18.11 -5.45 12.99
N ASP A 357 17.95 -6.72 12.61
CA ASP A 357 18.53 -7.27 11.37
C ASP A 357 17.99 -6.54 10.13
N LEU A 358 16.70 -6.19 10.14
CA LEU A 358 16.09 -5.39 9.07
C LEU A 358 16.66 -3.97 8.99
N ILE A 359 16.88 -3.32 10.13
CA ILE A 359 17.50 -1.99 10.21
C ILE A 359 18.93 -2.03 9.65
N GLU A 360 19.67 -3.10 9.95
CA GLU A 360 21.03 -3.31 9.43
C GLU A 360 21.02 -3.55 7.92
N GLU A 361 20.16 -4.45 7.42
CA GLU A 361 20.00 -4.69 5.98
C GLU A 361 19.64 -3.40 5.23
N ILE A 362 18.69 -2.61 5.74
CA ILE A 362 18.34 -1.29 5.20
C ILE A 362 19.58 -0.38 5.14
N SER A 363 20.37 -0.36 6.21
CA SER A 363 21.56 0.50 6.30
C SER A 363 22.64 0.15 5.29
N THR A 364 22.78 -1.14 4.95
CA THR A 364 23.73 -1.63 3.94
C THR A 364 23.29 -1.31 2.51
N ARG A 365 21.98 -1.30 2.24
CA ARG A 365 21.45 -1.01 0.89
C ARG A 365 21.30 0.46 0.59
N LEU A 366 21.11 1.29 1.62
CA LEU A 366 21.10 2.73 1.44
C LEU A 366 22.49 3.21 1.03
N PRO A 367 22.60 4.16 0.09
CA PRO A 367 23.89 4.67 -0.33
C PRO A 367 24.69 5.17 0.90
N PRO A 368 26.00 4.86 0.99
CA PRO A 368 26.78 5.18 2.18
C PRO A 368 26.85 6.70 2.37
N TYR A 369 26.83 7.12 3.63
CA TYR A 369 27.23 8.48 3.97
C TYR A 369 28.76 8.59 3.78
N GLU A 370 29.22 9.74 3.34
CA GLU A 370 30.65 10.04 3.30
C GLU A 370 31.10 10.52 4.68
N THR A 371 32.12 9.86 5.23
CA THR A 371 32.80 10.34 6.43
C THR A 371 33.82 11.39 6.04
N ILE A 372 33.74 12.55 6.68
CA ILE A 372 34.65 13.67 6.46
C ILE A 372 35.22 14.13 7.80
N LYS A 373 36.45 14.63 7.74
CA LYS A 373 37.16 15.23 8.86
C LYS A 373 37.42 16.70 8.54
N VAL A 374 36.98 17.57 9.43
CA VAL A 374 37.18 19.02 9.36
C VAL A 374 38.04 19.43 10.55
N ILE A 375 39.16 20.11 10.31
CA ILE A 375 40.03 20.64 11.36
C ILE A 375 39.91 22.15 11.35
N ILE A 376 39.41 22.71 12.45
CA ILE A 376 39.11 24.13 12.62
C ILE A 376 40.15 24.72 13.59
N PRO A 377 41.05 25.61 13.16
CA PRO A 377 41.95 26.32 14.06
C PRO A 377 41.20 27.04 15.20
N ALA A 378 41.79 27.08 16.40
CA ALA A 378 41.20 27.74 17.57
C ALA A 378 41.05 29.27 17.40
N SER A 379 41.80 29.87 16.46
CA SER A 379 41.69 31.28 16.08
C SER A 379 40.41 31.63 15.31
N ILE A 380 39.62 30.63 14.91
CA ILE A 380 38.45 30.77 14.05
C ILE A 380 37.20 30.44 14.86
N ASN A 381 36.15 31.25 14.70
CA ASN A 381 34.87 30.97 15.32
C ASN A 381 34.25 29.69 14.71
N PRO A 382 34.12 28.59 15.47
CA PRO A 382 33.67 27.30 14.94
C PRO A 382 32.14 27.22 14.81
N ASN A 383 31.39 28.17 15.36
CA ASN A 383 29.94 28.06 15.56
C ASN A 383 29.16 27.90 14.25
N SER A 384 29.63 28.46 13.14
CA SER A 384 28.98 28.31 11.83
C SER A 384 29.10 26.88 11.30
N ILE A 385 30.30 26.28 11.40
CA ILE A 385 30.59 24.91 10.96
C ILE A 385 29.94 23.91 11.91
N LEU A 386 30.11 24.09 13.23
CA LEU A 386 29.50 23.23 14.24
C LEU A 386 27.97 23.30 14.16
N GLY A 387 27.37 24.50 14.11
CA GLY A 387 25.93 24.65 14.01
C GLY A 387 25.33 23.99 12.76
N TRP A 388 26.03 24.07 11.63
CA TRP A 388 25.65 23.32 10.43
C TRP A 388 25.78 21.81 10.63
N ALA A 389 26.91 21.34 11.18
CA ALA A 389 27.18 19.93 11.41
C ALA A 389 26.19 19.27 12.38
N PHE A 390 25.88 19.90 13.51
CA PHE A 390 24.87 19.42 14.47
C PHE A 390 23.46 19.35 13.87
N LYS A 391 23.19 20.13 12.81
CA LYS A 391 21.88 20.18 12.17
C LYS A 391 21.75 19.21 11.00
N GLU A 392 22.78 19.10 10.15
CA GLU A 392 22.72 18.45 8.84
C GLU A 392 23.59 17.17 8.73
N ALA A 393 24.38 16.86 9.76
CA ALA A 393 25.30 15.72 9.77
C ALA A 393 25.08 14.78 10.96
N ASP A 394 25.56 13.54 10.81
CA ASP A 394 25.72 12.60 11.92
C ASP A 394 27.12 12.79 12.52
N ILE A 395 27.19 13.22 13.78
CA ILE A 395 28.46 13.53 14.43
C ILE A 395 29.10 12.24 14.95
N LYS A 396 30.29 11.91 14.44
CA LYS A 396 31.08 10.76 14.91
C LYS A 396 31.99 11.13 16.07
N SER A 397 32.69 12.26 15.96
CA SER A 397 33.53 12.76 17.05
C SER A 397 33.74 14.27 16.98
N VAL A 398 33.89 14.88 18.16
CA VAL A 398 34.36 16.27 18.32
C VAL A 398 35.49 16.23 19.34
N LYS A 399 36.72 16.53 18.91
CA LYS A 399 37.91 16.55 19.78
C LYS A 399 38.49 17.95 19.81
N TYR A 400 38.65 18.49 21.01
CA TYR A 400 39.33 19.75 21.26
C TYR A 400 40.81 19.48 21.49
N ILE A 401 41.65 19.93 20.57
CA ILE A 401 43.11 19.85 20.61
C ILE A 401 43.62 21.27 20.88
N LYS A 402 44.76 21.43 21.57
CA LYS A 402 45.28 22.73 22.06
C LYS A 402 45.01 23.93 21.13
N ASP A 403 45.29 23.77 19.83
CA ASP A 403 45.18 24.85 18.85
C ASP A 403 44.12 24.60 17.75
N SER A 404 43.30 23.55 17.87
CA SER A 404 42.26 23.24 16.87
C SER A 404 41.13 22.34 17.38
N ILE A 405 39.98 22.44 16.73
CA ILE A 405 38.85 21.53 16.90
C ILE A 405 38.84 20.55 15.73
N CYS A 406 38.97 19.27 16.03
CA CYS A 406 38.83 18.20 15.07
C CYS A 406 37.40 17.66 15.11
N LEU A 407 36.67 17.89 14.02
CA LEU A 407 35.29 17.47 13.83
C LEU A 407 35.25 16.33 12.81
N GLU A 408 34.74 15.17 13.21
CA GLU A 408 34.51 14.04 12.31
C GLU A 408 33.01 13.80 12.18
N ILE A 409 32.51 13.90 10.95
CA ILE A 409 31.08 13.79 10.65
C ILE A 409 30.84 12.87 9.48
N SER A 410 29.69 12.19 9.53
CA SER A 410 29.16 11.36 8.47
C SER A 410 27.99 12.11 7.83
N ILE A 411 28.07 12.36 6.52
CA ILE A 411 27.10 13.19 5.79
C ILE A 411 26.59 12.49 4.53
N HIS A 412 25.37 12.82 4.14
CA HIS A 412 24.87 12.43 2.83
C HIS A 412 25.74 13.06 1.71
N PRO A 413 26.10 12.32 0.63
CA PRO A 413 26.98 12.82 -0.44
C PRO A 413 26.55 14.15 -1.06
N ALA A 414 25.23 14.39 -1.18
CA ALA A 414 24.68 15.67 -1.65
C ALA A 414 25.10 16.91 -0.81
N TYR A 415 25.48 16.74 0.45
CA TYR A 415 25.92 17.84 1.32
C TYR A 415 27.41 18.15 1.23
N LEU A 416 28.18 17.29 0.56
CA LEU A 416 29.62 17.41 0.40
C LEU A 416 30.05 18.74 -0.24
N TYR A 417 29.33 19.19 -1.27
CA TYR A 417 29.60 20.47 -1.91
C TYR A 417 29.28 21.66 -1.00
N ARG A 418 28.20 21.57 -0.20
CA ARG A 418 27.81 22.63 0.75
C ARG A 418 28.84 22.81 1.85
N ILE A 419 29.26 21.72 2.50
CA ILE A 419 30.27 21.79 3.56
C ILE A 419 31.62 22.25 2.99
N LYS A 420 32.01 21.75 1.80
CA LYS A 420 33.25 22.19 1.14
C LYS A 420 33.23 23.69 0.87
N ASN A 421 32.11 24.22 0.37
CA ASN A 421 31.95 25.66 0.15
C ASN A 421 31.96 26.46 1.46
N LEU A 422 31.32 25.97 2.51
CA LEU A 422 31.31 26.62 3.82
C LEU A 422 32.72 26.72 4.40
N VAL A 423 33.48 25.62 4.32
CA VAL A 423 34.86 25.53 4.79
C VAL A 423 35.81 26.38 3.94
N SER A 424 35.66 26.37 2.60
CA SER A 424 36.56 27.12 1.69
C SER A 424 36.48 28.65 1.83
N LYS A 425 35.43 29.17 2.49
CA LYS A 425 35.28 30.60 2.77
C LYS A 425 36.04 31.05 4.03
N ILE A 426 36.66 30.11 4.73
CA ILE A 426 37.28 30.33 6.03
C ILE A 426 38.73 29.83 5.94
N ASP A 427 39.66 30.78 5.86
CA ASP A 427 41.09 30.48 5.73
C ASP A 427 41.61 29.70 6.94
N GLY A 428 42.45 28.69 6.68
CA GLY A 428 43.08 27.85 7.71
C GLY A 428 42.28 26.61 8.13
N VAL A 429 41.02 26.47 7.71
CA VAL A 429 40.24 25.25 7.97
C VAL A 429 40.62 24.15 6.99
N GLN A 430 40.96 22.96 7.49
CA GLN A 430 41.32 21.81 6.66
C GLN A 430 40.14 20.85 6.50
N PHE A 431 40.00 20.26 5.31
CA PHE A 431 38.92 19.33 4.95
C PHE A 431 39.47 18.06 4.33
N TYR A 432 39.12 16.90 4.89
CA TYR A 432 39.54 15.59 4.41
C TYR A 432 38.33 14.68 4.23
N ARG A 433 38.32 13.90 3.14
CA ARG A 433 37.38 12.78 2.97
C ARG A 433 38.04 11.51 3.46
N LEU A 434 37.40 10.80 4.38
CA LEU A 434 37.87 9.51 4.86
C LEU A 434 37.20 8.42 4.02
N LYS A 435 37.98 7.68 3.23
CA LYS A 435 37.50 6.46 2.57
C LYS A 435 37.50 5.32 3.60
N GLU A 436 36.51 4.43 3.53
CA GLU A 436 36.33 3.30 4.48
C GLU A 436 37.59 2.44 4.68
N ALA A 437 38.52 2.40 3.72
CA ALA A 437 39.78 1.67 3.81
C ALA A 437 40.74 2.16 4.92
N ASN A 438 40.62 3.41 5.40
CA ASN A 438 41.55 3.98 6.38
C ASN A 438 41.06 3.86 7.84
N LEU A 439 39.93 3.22 8.09
CA LEU A 439 39.37 3.03 9.45
C LEU A 439 39.96 1.81 10.20
N ARG A 440 40.71 0.94 9.52
CA ARG A 440 41.29 -0.28 10.12
C ARG A 440 42.77 -0.21 10.50
N GLU A 441 43.49 0.86 10.15
CA GLU A 441 44.93 1.00 10.45
C GLU A 441 45.24 2.07 11.51
N GLY A 442 44.30 2.37 12.40
CA GLY A 442 44.49 3.41 13.42
C GLY A 442 43.77 3.14 14.72
N LEU A 443 44.00 1.96 15.30
CA LEU A 443 43.79 1.69 16.73
C LEU A 443 45.06 1.07 17.32
#